data_AF-A0A2S2Q2T3-F1
#
_entry.id   AF-A0A2S2Q2T3-F1
#
_cell.length_a   1.000
_cell.length_b   1.000
_cell.length_c   1.000
_cell.angle_alpha   90.00
_cell.angle_beta   90.00
_cell.angle_gamma   90.00
#
_symmetry.space_group_name_H-M   'P 1'
#
loop_
_entity.id
_entity.type
_entity.pdbx_description
1 polymer ?
#
loop_
_entity_poly.entity_id
_entity_poly.type
_entity_poly.pdbx_seq_one_letter_code
_entity_poly.pdbx_strand_id
1 'polypeptide(L)'
;MMIPSGLPEWLGKTLFGDNSQVLKRGMSKTIKYMVEQQMGMMRSNNDGAVTEPLTKILMKMSRENNVQSFNNYRTYLGLRAYKSFYDLTGNRKTAEILEFLYKNVDNVEILTG
;
A
#
# COMPACT_ATOMS: atom_id res chain seq x y z
N MET A 1 14.37 -16.25 -5.80
CA MET A 1 13.11 -15.68 -5.28
C MET A 1 12.18 -15.51 -6.47
N MET A 2 11.03 -16.19 -6.51
CA MET A 2 10.03 -15.95 -7.56
C MET A 2 9.39 -14.59 -7.27
N ILE A 3 9.54 -13.65 -8.19
CA ILE A 3 8.91 -12.34 -8.12
C ILE A 3 7.48 -12.50 -8.65
N PRO A 4 6.45 -11.92 -8.00
CA PRO A 4 5.10 -11.86 -8.56
C PRO A 4 5.11 -11.39 -10.02
N SER A 5 4.36 -12.10 -10.88
CA SER A 5 4.26 -11.78 -12.31
C SER A 5 3.75 -10.35 -12.49
N GLY A 6 4.50 -9.53 -13.24
CA GLY A 6 4.15 -8.13 -13.52
C GLY A 6 4.98 -7.09 -12.77
N LEU A 7 5.81 -7.47 -11.80
CA LEU A 7 6.77 -6.56 -11.18
C LEU A 7 7.99 -6.30 -12.09
N PRO A 8 8.54 -5.08 -12.11
CA PRO A 8 9.79 -4.80 -12.81
C PRO A 8 10.94 -5.70 -12.35
N GLU A 9 11.64 -6.30 -13.31
CA GLU A 9 12.73 -7.27 -13.04
C GLU A 9 13.87 -6.66 -12.19
N TRP A 10 14.08 -5.35 -12.31
CA TRP A 10 15.11 -4.63 -11.54
C TRP A 10 14.85 -4.69 -10.02
N LEU A 11 13.60 -4.70 -9.56
CA LEU A 11 13.26 -4.75 -8.12
C LEU A 11 13.83 -6.00 -7.45
N GLY A 12 13.72 -7.16 -8.11
CA GLY A 12 14.26 -8.40 -7.58
C GLY A 12 15.77 -8.48 -7.63
N LYS A 13 16.41 -7.86 -8.63
CA LYS A 13 17.88 -7.87 -8.77
C LYS A 13 18.58 -6.93 -7.80
N THR A 14 18.00 -5.76 -7.50
CA THR A 14 18.69 -4.72 -6.70
C THR A 14 18.23 -4.62 -5.25
N LEU A 15 16.93 -4.75 -4.97
CA LEU A 15 16.40 -4.56 -3.61
C LEU A 15 16.26 -5.87 -2.84
N PHE A 16 15.72 -6.91 -3.47
CA PHE A 16 15.35 -8.15 -2.77
C PHE A 16 16.33 -9.32 -2.99
N GLY A 17 17.32 -9.15 -3.88
CA GLY A 17 18.26 -10.20 -4.28
C GLY A 17 19.68 -10.05 -3.73
N ASP A 18 20.04 -8.93 -3.11
CA ASP A 18 21.40 -8.69 -2.61
C ASP A 18 21.60 -9.24 -1.19
N ASN A 19 22.11 -10.49 -1.12
CA ASN A 19 22.49 -11.11 0.15
C ASN A 19 23.87 -10.64 0.67
N SER A 20 24.64 -9.89 -0.13
CA SER A 20 26.01 -9.53 0.22
C SER A 20 26.07 -8.65 1.46
N GLN A 21 25.03 -7.86 1.73
CA GLN A 21 24.94 -6.99 2.90
C GLN A 21 24.94 -7.80 4.21
N VAL A 22 24.21 -8.91 4.25
CA VAL A 22 24.13 -9.81 5.41
C VAL A 22 25.43 -10.59 5.55
N LEU A 23 25.96 -11.14 4.45
CA LEU A 23 27.20 -11.92 4.46
C LEU A 23 28.41 -11.08 4.90
N LYS A 24 28.49 -9.80 4.50
CA LYS A 24 29.60 -8.90 4.86
C LYS A 24 29.52 -8.39 6.30
N ARG A 25 28.32 -8.02 6.78
CA ARG A 25 28.14 -7.41 8.12
C ARG A 25 27.93 -8.44 9.23
N GLY A 26 27.49 -9.65 8.88
CA GLY A 26 27.14 -10.72 9.83
C GLY A 26 25.73 -10.55 10.41
N MET A 27 25.07 -11.68 10.67
CA MET A 27 23.64 -11.71 11.07
C MET A 27 23.33 -10.87 12.31
N SER A 28 24.16 -10.93 13.35
CA SER A 28 23.91 -10.20 14.60
C SER A 28 23.85 -8.68 14.39
N LYS A 29 24.77 -8.11 13.59
CA LYS A 29 24.76 -6.67 13.27
C LYS A 29 23.57 -6.29 12.39
N THR A 30 23.21 -7.14 11.44
CA THR A 30 22.02 -6.92 10.59
C THR A 30 20.74 -6.90 11.42
N ILE A 31 20.55 -7.85 12.33
CA ILE A 31 19.37 -7.90 13.21
C ILE A 31 19.33 -6.66 14.10
N LYS A 32 20.46 -6.28 14.71
CA LYS A 32 20.55 -5.07 15.52
C LYS A 32 20.09 -3.84 14.72
N TYR A 33 20.56 -3.68 13.49
CA TYR A 33 20.13 -2.60 12.61
C TYR A 33 18.62 -2.64 12.30
N MET A 34 18.05 -3.81 12.04
CA MET A 34 16.61 -3.95 11.78
C MET A 34 15.74 -3.58 12.99
N VAL A 35 16.24 -3.84 14.20
CA VAL A 35 15.54 -3.45 15.45
C VAL A 35 15.65 -1.94 15.69
N GLU A 36 16.81 -1.34 15.39
CA GLU A 36 17.06 0.09 15.61
C GLU A 36 16.45 0.99 14.53
N GLN A 37 16.29 0.48 13.31
CA GLN A 37 15.77 1.25 12.18
C GLN A 37 14.26 1.48 12.33
N GLN A 38 13.86 2.75 12.45
CA GLN A 38 12.46 3.11 12.54
C GLN A 38 11.75 2.90 11.19
N MET A 39 10.62 2.21 11.22
CA MET A 39 9.78 2.01 10.05
C MET A 39 8.88 3.22 9.79
N GLY A 40 8.63 3.49 8.51
CA GLY A 40 7.63 4.47 8.09
C GLY A 40 6.24 4.10 8.61
N MET A 41 5.44 5.11 8.97
CA MET A 41 4.09 4.89 9.47
C MET A 41 3.15 4.46 8.34
N MET A 42 2.30 3.46 8.57
CA MET A 42 1.27 3.05 7.60
C MET A 42 0.15 4.09 7.59
N ARG A 43 0.25 5.09 6.71
CA ARG A 43 -0.71 6.18 6.54
C ARG A 43 -0.91 6.50 5.05
N SER A 44 -1.98 7.23 4.77
CA SER A 44 -2.23 7.81 3.44
C SER A 44 -1.01 8.62 2.97
N ASN A 45 -0.68 8.48 1.67
CA ASN A 45 0.41 9.19 0.99
C ASN A 45 1.81 8.97 1.59
N ASN A 46 2.09 7.79 2.15
CA ASN A 46 3.42 7.44 2.67
C ASN A 46 4.06 6.23 1.96
N ASP A 47 3.60 5.91 0.74
CA ASP A 47 4.21 4.86 -0.08
C ASP A 47 5.55 5.32 -0.66
N GLY A 48 6.54 4.43 -0.64
CA GLY A 48 7.83 4.69 -1.25
C GLY A 48 7.78 4.57 -2.78
N ALA A 49 8.58 5.37 -3.49
CA ALA A 49 8.68 5.30 -4.95
C ALA A 49 9.06 3.90 -5.47
N VAL A 50 9.82 3.13 -4.67
CA VAL A 50 10.22 1.77 -4.99
C VAL A 50 9.04 0.78 -4.95
N THR A 51 8.04 1.02 -4.09
CA THR A 51 6.89 0.15 -3.91
C THR A 51 5.68 0.53 -4.76
N GLU A 52 5.70 1.70 -5.41
CA GLU A 52 4.62 2.16 -6.30
C GLU A 52 4.19 1.12 -7.36
N PRO A 53 5.11 0.40 -8.05
CA PRO A 53 4.71 -0.63 -9.00
C PRO A 53 3.92 -1.77 -8.34
N LEU A 54 4.26 -2.13 -7.11
CA LEU A 54 3.54 -3.16 -6.35
C LEU A 54 2.14 -2.67 -5.99
N THR A 55 2.00 -1.43 -5.52
CA THR A 55 0.68 -0.82 -5.24
C THR A 55 -0.21 -0.85 -6.48
N LYS A 56 0.31 -0.48 -7.66
CA LYS A 56 -0.44 -0.54 -8.92
C LYS A 56 -0.90 -1.94 -9.28
N ILE A 57 -0.05 -2.95 -9.08
CA ILE A 57 -0.41 -4.36 -9.32
C ILE A 57 -1.54 -4.79 -8.38
N LEU A 58 -1.44 -4.46 -7.08
CA LEU A 58 -2.46 -4.80 -6.10
C LEU A 58 -3.82 -4.17 -6.43
N MET A 59 -3.85 -2.90 -6.84
CA MET A 59 -5.08 -2.25 -7.30
C MET A 59 -5.67 -2.94 -8.53
N LYS A 60 -4.83 -3.27 -9.52
CA LYS A 60 -5.28 -3.99 -10.72
C LYS A 60 -5.88 -5.36 -10.36
N MET A 61 -5.19 -6.14 -9.54
CA MET A 61 -5.67 -7.44 -9.08
C MET A 61 -6.98 -7.31 -8.29
N SER A 62 -7.12 -6.29 -7.44
CA SER A 62 -8.34 -5.99 -6.70
C SER A 62 -9.54 -5.83 -7.65
N ARG A 63 -9.36 -5.08 -8.74
CA ARG A 63 -10.39 -4.85 -9.77
C ARG A 63 -10.70 -6.11 -10.55
N GLU A 64 -9.68 -6.86 -10.98
CA GLU A 64 -9.83 -8.12 -11.72
C GLU A 64 -10.58 -9.19 -10.91
N ASN A 65 -10.41 -9.18 -9.58
CA ASN A 65 -11.09 -10.10 -8.67
C ASN A 65 -12.41 -9.55 -8.10
N ASN A 66 -12.90 -8.43 -8.61
CA ASN A 66 -14.16 -7.80 -8.19
C ASN A 66 -14.26 -7.61 -6.66
N VAL A 67 -13.16 -7.18 -6.05
CA VAL A 67 -13.13 -6.86 -4.62
C VAL A 67 -14.11 -5.72 -4.35
N GLN A 68 -14.94 -5.90 -3.32
CA GLN A 68 -15.96 -4.93 -2.91
C GLN A 68 -15.35 -3.60 -2.43
N SER A 69 -16.17 -2.54 -2.42
CA SER A 69 -15.73 -1.22 -1.97
C SER A 69 -15.34 -1.19 -0.49
N PHE A 70 -14.54 -0.21 -0.11
CA PHE A 70 -14.08 -0.03 1.25
C PHE A 70 -15.24 0.12 2.24
N ASN A 71 -16.27 0.90 1.90
CA ASN A 71 -17.46 1.05 2.74
C ASN A 71 -18.25 -0.25 2.93
N ASN A 72 -18.29 -1.14 1.93
CA ASN A 72 -18.90 -2.46 2.06
C ASN A 72 -18.14 -3.31 3.09
N TYR A 73 -16.81 -3.32 3.03
CA TYR A 73 -15.98 -4.03 4.02
C TYR A 73 -16.11 -3.44 5.43
N ARG A 74 -16.17 -2.11 5.56
CA ARG A 74 -16.41 -1.44 6.85
C ARG A 74 -17.72 -1.91 7.46
N THR A 75 -18.81 -1.88 6.70
CA THR A 75 -20.14 -2.28 7.17
C THR A 75 -20.18 -3.76 7.53
N TYR A 76 -19.56 -4.62 6.71
CA TYR A 76 -19.42 -6.04 6.99
C TYR A 76 -18.72 -6.33 8.34
N LEU A 77 -17.74 -5.49 8.70
CA LEU A 77 -17.02 -5.56 9.97
C LEU A 77 -17.70 -4.77 11.13
N GLY A 78 -18.94 -4.30 10.94
CA GLY A 78 -19.68 -3.53 11.94
C GLY A 78 -19.22 -2.09 12.15
N LEU A 79 -18.39 -1.56 11.23
CA LEU A 79 -17.93 -0.17 11.24
C LEU A 79 -18.88 0.73 10.46
N ARG A 80 -18.99 2.00 10.86
CA ARG A 80 -19.77 3.00 10.12
C ARG A 80 -19.13 3.26 8.75
N ALA A 81 -19.92 3.16 7.69
CA ALA A 81 -19.57 3.63 6.35
C ALA A 81 -19.29 5.15 6.36
N TYR A 82 -18.30 5.58 5.59
CA TYR A 82 -18.00 7.01 5.43
C TYR A 82 -19.05 7.67 4.55
N LYS A 83 -19.50 8.87 4.96
CA LYS A 83 -20.57 9.60 4.27
C LYS A 83 -20.07 10.60 3.23
N SER A 84 -18.79 10.92 3.25
CA SER A 84 -18.15 11.84 2.31
C SER A 84 -16.64 11.57 2.22
N PHE A 85 -15.99 12.07 1.18
CA PHE A 85 -14.54 11.98 1.04
C PHE A 85 -13.77 12.72 2.14
N TYR A 86 -14.36 13.77 2.72
CA TYR A 86 -13.75 14.45 3.87
C TYR A 86 -13.88 13.63 5.16
N ASP A 87 -15.00 12.95 5.38
CA ASP A 87 -15.20 12.02 6.50
C ASP A 87 -14.18 10.86 6.44
N LEU A 88 -13.87 10.38 5.23
CA LEU A 88 -12.83 9.38 4.98
C LEU A 88 -11.41 9.90 5.28
N THR A 89 -11.05 11.06 4.74
CA THR A 89 -9.64 11.50 4.70
C THR A 89 -9.23 12.43 5.84
N GLY A 90 -10.17 13.17 6.42
CA GLY A 90 -9.88 14.30 7.30
C GLY A 90 -9.05 15.42 6.63
N ASN A 91 -8.89 15.39 5.31
CA ASN A 91 -8.05 16.30 4.55
C ASN A 91 -8.77 16.79 3.30
N ARG A 92 -9.02 18.11 3.23
CA ARG A 92 -9.82 18.70 2.16
C ARG A 92 -9.20 18.54 0.77
N LYS A 93 -7.88 18.72 0.64
CA LYS A 93 -7.17 18.57 -0.64
C LYS A 93 -7.23 17.13 -1.14
N THR A 94 -7.02 16.15 -0.27
CA THR A 94 -7.11 14.73 -0.64
C THR A 94 -8.56 14.35 -0.95
N ALA A 95 -9.53 14.85 -0.18
CA ALA A 95 -10.95 14.61 -0.42
C ALA A 95 -11.39 15.09 -1.81
N GLU A 96 -11.00 16.30 -2.21
CA GLU A 96 -11.33 16.87 -3.53
C GLU A 96 -10.75 16.03 -4.69
N ILE A 97 -9.51 15.55 -4.54
CA ILE A 97 -8.88 14.66 -5.54
C ILE A 97 -9.64 13.33 -5.62
N LEU A 98 -9.97 12.71 -4.49
CA LEU A 98 -10.71 11.45 -4.47
C LEU A 98 -12.13 11.60 -5.01
N GLU A 99 -12.79 12.72 -4.71
CA GLU A 99 -14.11 13.04 -5.25
C GLU A 99 -14.08 13.18 -6.77
N PHE A 100 -13.06 13.87 -7.30
CA PHE A 100 -12.85 13.95 -8.73
C PHE A 100 -12.63 12.57 -9.38
N LEU A 101 -11.91 11.65 -8.73
CA LEU A 101 -11.59 10.33 -9.28
C LEU A 101 -12.74 9.33 -9.15
N TYR A 102 -13.29 9.16 -7.95
CA TYR A 102 -14.25 8.10 -7.63
C TYR A 102 -15.72 8.51 -7.75
N LYS A 103 -15.99 9.82 -7.77
CA LYS A 103 -17.33 10.46 -7.86
C LYS A 103 -18.27 10.19 -6.68
N ASN A 104 -18.19 9.02 -6.05
CA ASN A 104 -18.98 8.63 -4.89
C ASN A 104 -18.06 7.93 -3.87
N VAL A 105 -18.21 8.27 -2.58
CA VAL A 105 -17.44 7.67 -1.49
C VAL A 105 -17.66 6.15 -1.38
N ASP A 106 -18.82 5.65 -1.79
CA ASP A 106 -19.12 4.21 -1.81
C ASP A 106 -18.39 3.44 -2.92
N ASN A 107 -17.74 4.14 -3.86
CA ASN A 107 -16.93 3.52 -4.91
C ASN A 107 -15.46 3.38 -4.55
N VAL A 108 -15.02 3.88 -3.39
CA VAL A 108 -13.60 3.85 -2.99
C VAL A 108 -13.12 2.40 -2.84
N GLU A 109 -12.02 2.08 -3.52
CA GLU A 109 -11.37 0.76 -3.47
C GLU A 109 -10.70 0.49 -2.11
N ILE A 110 -10.60 -0.78 -1.72
CA ILE A 110 -10.06 -1.19 -0.41
C ILE A 110 -8.63 -0.70 -0.13
N LEU A 111 -7.77 -0.61 -1.16
CA LEU A 111 -6.39 -0.16 -0.98
C LEU A 111 -6.28 1.37 -0.88
N THR A 112 -7.28 2.09 -1.39
CA THR A 112 -7.32 3.57 -1.36
C THR A 112 -7.96 4.11 -0.08
N GLY A 113 -9.00 3.43 0.41
CA GLY A 113 -9.72 3.80 1.63
C GLY A 113 -8.95 3.47 2.91
#